data_AF-A0A8X8DFI7-F1
#
_entry.id   AF-A0A8X8DFI7-F1
#
_cell.length_a   1.000
_cell.length_b   1.000
_cell.length_c   1.000
_cell.angle_alpha   90.00
_cell.angle_beta   90.00
_cell.angle_gamma   90.00
#
_symmetry.space_group_name_H-M   'P 1'
#
loop_
_entity.id
_entity.type
_entity.pdbx_description
1 polymer ?
#
loop_
_entity_poly.entity_id
_entity_poly.type
_entity_poly.pdbx_seq_one_letter_code
_entity_poly.pdbx_strand_id
1 'polypeptide(L)'
;MWAASCLASCCAACACNAFTTVVSGIGRRSARIAYCGLFALSLIVSWILREVAAPLMEQIPWINHFHKTPDREWFETDAVLRVSLGNFLFFTILAIMMVGVKNQKDPRDSLHHGGWMAKVVCWCLLVIFMFFLPNEIVSFYGNWLWLAGMLFMYLIVVLFSSFVVSKCVGLSFVKGVFRFVMQFGEDLLRLEYTECQWQKESISKFGSGLFLLVQVVLLLDFIHGWNDKWVGYDEQFWYAALFAVSFVCYVGTFAFSGLLFHWFTASGQDCGLNTFFIVMTLIFAFVFAVIALHPAMLVKLIHCKRDVIDATIVNGSVLPASVISLYCMYLCYSGLSSEPREYECNGLHRHSKAVSTSTLTIGLLTTVLSVVYSAVRAGSSTTLLSPPSSPRAGADKPLLPLDSKPSEQEEKEKAKPVTYSYTFFHIIFSLASMYSAMLLTGWSTSVGESGKLVDVGWPSVWVRILTGWATAGLYIWSLVAPILFPDREF
;
A
#
# COMPACT_ATOMS: atom_id res chain seq x y z
N MET A 1 -44.16 -4.25 -17.87
CA MET A 1 -43.40 -5.11 -16.94
C MET A 1 -42.51 -6.10 -17.69
N TRP A 2 -43.03 -6.93 -18.60
CA TRP A 2 -42.24 -7.93 -19.36
C TRP A 2 -41.05 -7.38 -20.20
N ALA A 3 -41.23 -6.25 -20.90
CA ALA A 3 -40.14 -5.65 -21.69
C ALA A 3 -38.95 -5.16 -20.83
N ALA A 4 -39.22 -4.67 -19.62
CA ALA A 4 -38.19 -4.24 -18.68
C ALA A 4 -37.42 -5.45 -18.11
N SER A 5 -38.09 -6.57 -17.87
CA SER A 5 -37.47 -7.84 -17.45
C SER A 5 -36.56 -8.43 -18.53
N CYS A 6 -36.98 -8.37 -19.79
CA CYS A 6 -36.19 -8.83 -20.93
C CYS A 6 -34.97 -7.94 -21.21
N LEU A 7 -35.12 -6.61 -21.09
CA LEU A 7 -33.99 -5.67 -21.20
C LEU A 7 -33.01 -5.85 -20.04
N ALA A 8 -33.48 -6.00 -18.80
CA ALA A 8 -32.63 -6.28 -17.65
C ALA A 8 -31.87 -7.61 -17.79
N SER A 9 -32.54 -8.65 -18.32
CA SER A 9 -31.92 -9.96 -18.58
C SER A 9 -30.89 -9.90 -19.73
N CYS A 10 -31.17 -9.17 -20.81
CA CYS A 10 -30.22 -8.97 -21.91
C CYS A 10 -29.01 -8.12 -21.48
N CYS A 11 -29.23 -7.06 -20.70
CA CYS A 11 -28.15 -6.25 -20.12
C CYS A 11 -27.32 -7.06 -19.11
N ALA A 12 -27.95 -7.91 -18.30
CA ALA A 12 -27.25 -8.83 -17.40
C ALA A 12 -26.43 -9.88 -18.16
N ALA A 13 -26.97 -10.45 -19.25
CA ALA A 13 -26.26 -11.41 -20.09
C ALA A 13 -25.10 -10.76 -20.85
N CYS A 14 -25.27 -9.54 -21.37
CA CYS A 14 -24.21 -8.78 -22.03
C CYS A 14 -23.13 -8.34 -21.03
N ALA A 15 -23.50 -7.89 -19.83
CA ALA A 15 -22.57 -7.58 -18.75
C ALA A 15 -21.83 -8.83 -18.30
N CYS A 16 -22.50 -9.98 -18.18
CA CYS A 16 -21.88 -11.26 -17.84
C CYS A 16 -20.90 -11.71 -18.93
N ASN A 17 -21.24 -11.60 -20.22
CA ASN A 17 -20.34 -11.93 -21.33
C ASN A 17 -19.15 -10.96 -21.45
N ALA A 18 -19.35 -9.67 -21.21
CA ALA A 18 -18.26 -8.69 -21.17
C ALA A 18 -17.34 -8.96 -19.96
N PHE A 19 -17.91 -9.23 -18.79
CA PHE A 19 -17.17 -9.52 -17.56
C PHE A 19 -16.40 -10.84 -17.66
N THR A 20 -17.01 -11.90 -18.21
CA THR A 20 -16.33 -13.18 -18.48
C THR A 20 -15.15 -12.98 -19.43
N THR A 21 -15.30 -12.15 -20.47
CA THR A 21 -14.24 -11.87 -21.44
C THR A 21 -13.09 -11.08 -20.81
N VAL A 22 -13.39 -10.02 -20.05
CA VAL A 22 -12.39 -9.18 -19.37
C VAL A 22 -11.64 -9.98 -18.31
N VAL A 23 -12.37 -10.66 -17.43
CA VAL A 23 -11.76 -11.41 -16.32
C VAL A 23 -11.00 -12.64 -16.84
N SER A 24 -11.50 -13.35 -17.86
CA SER A 24 -10.76 -14.46 -18.48
C SER A 24 -9.57 -14.00 -19.31
N GLY A 25 -9.61 -12.77 -19.86
CA GLY A 25 -8.48 -12.15 -20.55
C GLY A 25 -7.36 -11.73 -19.58
N ILE A 26 -7.72 -11.11 -18.44
CA ILE A 26 -6.76 -10.72 -17.40
C ILE A 26 -6.15 -11.96 -16.74
N GLY A 27 -6.98 -12.96 -16.43
CA GLY A 27 -6.55 -14.25 -15.86
C GLY A 27 -5.57 -15.02 -16.77
N ARG A 28 -5.74 -14.93 -18.10
CA ARG A 28 -4.82 -15.52 -19.08
C ARG A 28 -3.45 -14.83 -19.13
N ARG A 29 -3.35 -13.54 -18.76
CA ARG A 29 -2.10 -12.77 -18.79
C ARG A 29 -1.31 -12.91 -17.49
N SER A 30 -2.00 -12.88 -16.34
CA SER A 30 -1.41 -13.19 -15.03
C SER A 30 -2.49 -13.40 -13.95
N ALA A 31 -2.49 -14.56 -13.30
CA ALA A 31 -3.38 -14.83 -12.17
C ALA A 31 -3.21 -13.82 -11.03
N ARG A 32 -1.99 -13.33 -10.80
CA ARG A 32 -1.68 -12.32 -9.79
C ARG A 32 -2.49 -11.05 -10.02
N ILE A 33 -2.44 -10.50 -11.24
CA ILE A 33 -3.13 -9.27 -11.61
C ILE A 33 -4.64 -9.42 -11.40
N ALA A 34 -5.21 -10.57 -11.76
CA ALA A 34 -6.63 -10.83 -11.57
C ALA A 34 -7.02 -10.91 -10.07
N TYR A 35 -6.23 -11.54 -9.20
CA TYR A 35 -6.47 -11.52 -7.75
C TYR A 35 -6.34 -10.11 -7.16
N CYS A 36 -5.40 -9.31 -7.67
CA CYS A 36 -5.24 -7.91 -7.26
C CYS A 36 -6.43 -7.06 -7.68
N GLY A 37 -6.95 -7.27 -8.88
CA GLY A 37 -8.17 -6.62 -9.36
C GLY A 37 -9.39 -7.00 -8.51
N LEU A 38 -9.54 -8.28 -8.16
CA LEU A 38 -10.62 -8.74 -7.27
C LEU A 38 -10.50 -8.12 -5.87
N PHE A 39 -9.29 -8.06 -5.32
CA PHE A 39 -9.04 -7.41 -4.04
C PHE A 39 -9.28 -5.89 -4.10
N ALA A 40 -8.82 -5.20 -5.14
CA ALA A 40 -9.12 -3.77 -5.31
C ALA A 40 -10.64 -3.50 -5.45
N LEU A 41 -11.35 -4.36 -6.19
CA LEU A 41 -12.81 -4.30 -6.30
C LEU A 41 -13.47 -4.45 -4.92
N SER A 42 -12.98 -5.36 -4.09
CA SER A 42 -13.55 -5.56 -2.76
C SER A 42 -13.33 -4.35 -1.85
N LEU A 43 -12.20 -3.64 -1.97
CA LEU A 43 -11.97 -2.38 -1.26
C LEU A 43 -12.90 -1.27 -1.71
N ILE A 44 -13.18 -1.18 -3.01
CA ILE A 44 -14.15 -0.22 -3.56
C ILE A 44 -15.55 -0.54 -3.05
N VAL A 45 -15.94 -1.82 -3.03
CA VAL A 45 -17.24 -2.26 -2.50
C VAL A 45 -17.36 -1.93 -1.02
N SER A 46 -16.34 -2.23 -0.20
CA SER A 46 -16.31 -1.85 1.21
C SER A 46 -16.47 -0.35 1.42
N TRP A 47 -15.82 0.48 0.59
CA TRP A 47 -15.95 1.93 0.69
C TRP A 47 -17.35 2.41 0.31
N ILE A 48 -17.91 1.93 -0.80
CA ILE A 48 -19.28 2.30 -1.21
C ILE A 48 -20.25 1.95 -0.09
N LEU A 49 -20.16 0.73 0.45
CA LEU A 49 -21.02 0.29 1.55
C LEU A 49 -20.79 1.11 2.83
N ARG A 50 -19.56 1.53 3.14
CA ARG A 50 -19.31 2.46 4.25
C ARG A 50 -20.14 3.75 4.11
N GLU A 51 -20.27 4.31 2.92
CA GLU A 51 -21.01 5.57 2.71
C GLU A 51 -22.54 5.39 2.64
N VAL A 52 -23.00 4.27 2.03
CA VAL A 52 -24.43 4.10 1.69
C VAL A 52 -25.17 3.01 2.48
N ALA A 53 -24.48 2.13 3.20
CA ALA A 53 -25.13 0.95 3.79
C ALA A 53 -25.94 1.26 5.05
N ALA A 54 -25.61 2.32 5.80
CA ALA A 54 -26.29 2.62 7.06
C ALA A 54 -27.84 2.64 6.99
N PRO A 55 -28.48 3.42 6.09
CA PRO A 55 -29.95 3.42 6.00
C PRO A 55 -30.55 2.08 5.56
N LEU A 56 -29.77 1.24 4.85
CA LEU A 56 -30.21 -0.09 4.44
C LEU A 56 -30.10 -1.09 5.59
N MET A 57 -29.01 -1.04 6.37
CA MET A 57 -28.77 -1.98 7.46
C MET A 57 -29.62 -1.71 8.70
N GLU A 58 -30.01 -0.45 8.93
CA GLU A 58 -30.96 -0.08 9.99
C GLU A 58 -32.31 -0.80 9.85
N GLN A 59 -32.72 -1.13 8.63
CA GLN A 59 -33.98 -1.80 8.32
C GLN A 59 -33.91 -3.32 8.47
N ILE A 60 -32.72 -3.90 8.65
CA ILE A 60 -32.51 -5.35 8.71
C ILE A 60 -32.69 -5.83 10.16
N PRO A 61 -33.74 -6.61 10.49
CA PRO A 61 -34.10 -6.88 11.88
C PRO A 61 -33.08 -7.71 12.66
N TRP A 62 -32.31 -8.58 12.00
CA TRP A 62 -31.28 -9.39 12.66
C TRP A 62 -29.98 -8.61 12.91
N ILE A 63 -29.72 -7.54 12.15
CA ILE A 63 -28.56 -6.66 12.36
C ILE A 63 -28.90 -5.62 13.44
N ASN A 64 -30.07 -4.98 13.33
CA ASN A 64 -30.55 -3.98 14.27
C ASN A 64 -31.53 -4.58 15.30
N HIS A 65 -31.04 -5.48 16.14
CA HIS A 65 -31.82 -6.10 17.22
C HIS A 65 -31.59 -5.46 18.61
N PHE A 66 -31.05 -4.23 18.62
CA PHE A 66 -30.68 -3.53 19.86
C PHE A 66 -31.89 -2.86 20.53
N HIS A 67 -31.88 -2.80 21.86
CA HIS A 67 -32.88 -2.03 22.62
C HIS A 67 -32.86 -0.53 22.28
N LYS A 68 -31.68 0.00 21.93
CA LYS A 68 -31.48 1.35 21.41
C LYS A 68 -30.69 1.23 20.11
N THR A 69 -31.21 1.78 19.02
CA THR A 69 -30.54 1.76 17.72
C THR A 69 -29.17 2.44 17.83
N PRO A 70 -28.09 1.80 17.37
CA PRO A 70 -26.77 2.40 17.31
C PRO A 70 -26.73 3.64 16.43
N ASP A 71 -25.62 4.38 16.53
CA ASP A 71 -25.32 5.51 15.65
C ASP A 71 -24.98 5.05 14.23
N ARG A 72 -25.05 5.98 13.28
CA ARG A 72 -24.78 5.69 11.86
C ARG A 72 -23.39 5.08 11.65
N GLU A 73 -22.38 5.58 12.37
CA GLU A 73 -20.98 5.13 12.30
C GLU A 73 -20.81 3.64 12.65
N TRP A 74 -21.66 3.12 13.54
CA TRP A 74 -21.73 1.69 13.86
C TRP A 74 -22.05 0.87 12.60
N PHE A 75 -23.09 1.27 11.86
CA PHE A 75 -23.52 0.58 10.65
C PHE A 75 -22.49 0.72 9.53
N GLU A 76 -21.86 1.90 9.41
CA GLU A 76 -20.78 2.12 8.44
C GLU A 76 -19.59 1.18 8.70
N THR A 77 -19.20 1.02 9.98
CA THR A 77 -18.12 0.11 10.41
C THR A 77 -18.50 -1.35 10.20
N ASP A 78 -19.69 -1.77 10.64
CA ASP A 78 -20.16 -3.15 10.54
C ASP A 78 -20.25 -3.62 9.07
N ALA A 79 -20.68 -2.74 8.15
CA ALA A 79 -20.70 -3.05 6.72
C ALA A 79 -19.31 -3.36 6.15
N VAL A 80 -18.30 -2.57 6.51
CA VAL A 80 -16.90 -2.78 6.10
C VAL A 80 -16.36 -4.09 6.66
N LEU A 81 -16.66 -4.40 7.93
CA LEU A 81 -16.21 -5.62 8.60
C LEU A 81 -16.76 -6.88 7.91
N ARG A 82 -18.04 -6.88 7.52
CA ARG A 82 -18.67 -8.01 6.82
C ARG A 82 -18.04 -8.29 5.46
N VAL A 83 -17.79 -7.25 4.66
CA VAL A 83 -17.12 -7.42 3.36
C VAL A 83 -15.70 -7.95 3.55
N SER A 84 -14.97 -7.40 4.52
CA SER A 84 -13.60 -7.85 4.82
C SER A 84 -13.55 -9.28 5.35
N LEU A 85 -14.51 -9.71 6.15
CA LEU A 85 -14.60 -11.10 6.61
C LEU A 85 -14.81 -12.06 5.42
N GLY A 86 -15.64 -11.68 4.45
CA GLY A 86 -15.87 -12.46 3.24
C GLY A 86 -14.60 -12.60 2.39
N ASN A 87 -13.87 -11.51 2.22
CA ASN A 87 -12.55 -11.51 1.58
C ASN A 87 -11.53 -12.38 2.31
N PHE A 88 -11.40 -12.19 3.62
CA PHE A 88 -10.49 -12.96 4.47
C PHE A 88 -10.75 -14.46 4.32
N LEU A 89 -12.00 -14.89 4.39
CA LEU A 89 -12.37 -16.29 4.22
C LEU A 89 -12.07 -16.80 2.80
N PHE A 90 -12.41 -16.02 1.77
CA PHE A 90 -12.15 -16.38 0.39
C PHE A 90 -10.65 -16.65 0.12
N PHE A 91 -9.78 -15.72 0.51
CA PHE A 91 -8.33 -15.87 0.33
C PHE A 91 -7.74 -16.95 1.23
N THR A 92 -8.26 -17.13 2.45
CA THR A 92 -7.82 -18.20 3.36
C THR A 92 -8.17 -19.59 2.82
N ILE A 93 -9.37 -19.76 2.28
CA ILE A 93 -9.77 -21.02 1.63
C ILE A 93 -8.84 -21.33 0.46
N LEU A 94 -8.57 -20.35 -0.41
CA LEU A 94 -7.61 -20.52 -1.51
C LEU A 94 -6.19 -20.83 -1.00
N ALA A 95 -5.73 -20.20 0.07
CA ALA A 95 -4.42 -20.49 0.66
C ALA A 95 -4.31 -21.95 1.10
N ILE A 96 -5.34 -22.45 1.82
CA ILE A 96 -5.42 -23.85 2.29
C ILE A 96 -5.45 -24.82 1.11
N MET A 97 -6.25 -24.54 0.08
CA MET A 97 -6.33 -25.39 -1.12
C MET A 97 -5.00 -25.50 -1.87
N MET A 98 -4.16 -24.46 -1.81
CA MET A 98 -2.88 -24.39 -2.53
C MET A 98 -1.67 -24.91 -1.73
N VAL A 99 -1.87 -25.44 -0.52
CA VAL A 99 -0.79 -25.97 0.33
C VAL A 99 -0.01 -27.08 -0.38
N GLY A 100 1.30 -26.90 -0.49
CA GLY A 100 2.22 -27.91 -1.02
C GLY A 100 2.29 -27.97 -2.55
N VAL A 101 1.72 -27.00 -3.28
CA VAL A 101 1.91 -26.89 -4.73
C VAL A 101 3.34 -26.42 -5.03
N LYS A 102 4.12 -27.27 -5.70
CA LYS A 102 5.53 -26.99 -6.06
C LYS A 102 5.78 -26.86 -7.56
N ASN A 103 4.95 -27.51 -8.37
CA ASN A 103 5.17 -27.64 -9.81
C ASN A 103 3.89 -27.31 -10.60
N GLN A 104 4.05 -26.78 -11.82
CA GLN A 104 2.93 -26.41 -12.69
C GLN A 104 2.13 -27.62 -13.22
N LYS A 105 2.63 -28.85 -13.08
CA LYS A 105 1.90 -30.08 -13.44
C LYS A 105 0.82 -30.45 -12.42
N ASP A 106 0.81 -29.85 -11.23
CA ASP A 106 -0.21 -30.10 -10.22
C ASP A 106 -1.58 -29.59 -10.73
N PRO A 107 -2.67 -30.39 -10.66
CA PRO A 107 -3.99 -29.93 -11.10
C PRO A 107 -4.47 -28.66 -10.38
N ARG A 108 -3.97 -28.40 -9.16
CA ARG A 108 -4.26 -27.18 -8.41
C ARG A 108 -3.67 -25.91 -9.04
N ASP A 109 -2.65 -26.04 -9.89
CA ASP A 109 -2.13 -24.93 -10.69
C ASP A 109 -3.19 -24.39 -11.67
N SER A 110 -3.93 -25.30 -12.30
CA SER A 110 -5.06 -24.96 -13.17
C SER A 110 -6.16 -24.23 -12.40
N LEU A 111 -6.42 -24.63 -11.15
CA LEU A 111 -7.35 -23.93 -10.27
C LEU A 111 -6.85 -22.51 -9.94
N HIS A 112 -5.55 -22.29 -9.74
CA HIS A 112 -4.99 -20.95 -9.45
C HIS A 112 -5.09 -20.00 -10.64
N HIS A 113 -4.84 -20.48 -11.85
CA HIS A 113 -4.84 -19.65 -13.06
C HIS A 113 -6.19 -19.57 -13.79
N GLY A 114 -7.04 -20.58 -13.64
CA GLY A 114 -8.32 -20.72 -14.34
C GLY A 114 -9.55 -20.44 -13.47
N GLY A 115 -10.73 -20.79 -13.98
CA GLY A 115 -11.98 -20.81 -13.22
C GLY A 115 -12.45 -19.45 -12.68
N TRP A 116 -12.02 -18.34 -13.28
CA TRP A 116 -12.24 -17.01 -12.71
C TRP A 116 -13.71 -16.63 -12.49
N MET A 117 -14.62 -17.05 -13.37
CA MET A 117 -16.05 -16.80 -13.15
C MET A 117 -16.57 -17.50 -11.90
N ALA A 118 -16.21 -18.77 -11.72
CA ALA A 118 -16.57 -19.51 -10.51
C ALA A 118 -15.97 -18.85 -9.26
N LYS A 119 -14.73 -18.35 -9.33
CA LYS A 119 -14.09 -17.61 -8.23
C LYS A 119 -14.81 -16.31 -7.90
N VAL A 120 -15.16 -15.49 -8.89
CA VAL A 120 -15.88 -14.23 -8.65
C VAL A 120 -17.27 -14.51 -8.07
N VAL A 121 -18.00 -15.48 -8.61
CA VAL A 121 -19.31 -15.88 -8.07
C VAL A 121 -19.17 -16.37 -6.64
N CYS A 122 -18.21 -17.25 -6.37
CA CYS A 122 -17.92 -17.75 -5.02
C CYS A 122 -17.58 -16.60 -4.06
N TRP A 123 -16.75 -15.65 -4.50
CA TRP A 123 -16.42 -14.46 -3.75
C TRP A 123 -17.65 -13.60 -3.45
N CYS A 124 -18.49 -13.29 -4.45
CA CYS A 124 -19.73 -12.53 -4.25
C CYS A 124 -20.66 -13.22 -3.26
N LEU A 125 -20.83 -14.55 -3.39
CA LEU A 125 -21.67 -15.33 -2.49
C LEU A 125 -21.12 -15.33 -1.06
N LEU A 126 -19.81 -15.44 -0.87
CA LEU A 126 -19.18 -15.36 0.45
C LEU A 126 -19.37 -13.99 1.07
N VAL A 127 -19.19 -12.90 0.31
CA VAL A 127 -19.43 -11.53 0.80
C VAL A 127 -20.89 -11.33 1.20
N ILE A 128 -21.84 -11.74 0.36
CA ILE A 128 -23.28 -11.67 0.66
C ILE A 128 -23.62 -12.51 1.89
N PHE A 129 -23.04 -13.70 2.01
CA PHE A 129 -23.24 -14.58 3.16
C PHE A 129 -22.83 -13.92 4.49
N MET A 130 -21.80 -13.07 4.50
CA MET A 130 -21.40 -12.33 5.72
C MET A 130 -22.45 -11.34 6.25
N PHE A 131 -23.43 -10.93 5.42
CA PHE A 131 -24.55 -10.09 5.89
C PHE A 131 -25.65 -10.87 6.63
N PHE A 132 -25.61 -12.20 6.57
CA PHE A 132 -26.49 -13.08 7.33
C PHE A 132 -25.85 -13.56 8.64
N LEU A 133 -24.57 -13.25 8.88
CA LEU A 133 -23.89 -13.62 10.11
C LEU A 133 -24.36 -12.74 11.29
N PRO A 134 -24.47 -13.32 12.50
CA PRO A 134 -24.82 -12.59 13.70
C PRO A 134 -23.68 -11.66 14.15
N ASN A 135 -24.02 -10.57 14.84
CA ASN A 135 -23.11 -9.46 15.16
C ASN A 135 -21.92 -9.90 16.03
N GLU A 136 -22.10 -10.95 16.83
CA GLU A 136 -21.11 -11.54 17.72
C GLU A 136 -19.92 -12.09 16.94
N ILE A 137 -20.16 -12.72 15.77
CA ILE A 137 -19.09 -13.26 14.93
C ILE A 137 -18.31 -12.12 14.26
N VAL A 138 -19.03 -11.09 13.79
CA VAL A 138 -18.42 -9.91 13.15
C VAL A 138 -17.60 -9.11 14.17
N SER A 139 -18.11 -8.94 15.38
CA SER A 139 -17.39 -8.29 16.48
C SER A 139 -16.18 -9.10 16.94
N PHE A 140 -16.29 -10.43 17.02
CA PHE A 140 -15.15 -11.30 17.31
C PHE A 140 -14.04 -11.10 16.27
N TYR A 141 -14.38 -11.17 14.97
CA TYR A 141 -13.44 -10.84 13.90
C TYR A 141 -12.84 -9.43 14.05
N GLY A 142 -13.68 -8.45 14.42
CA GLY A 142 -13.31 -7.07 14.75
C GLY A 142 -12.16 -6.97 15.74
N ASN A 143 -12.20 -7.77 16.80
CA ASN A 143 -11.18 -7.76 17.85
C ASN A 143 -9.80 -8.23 17.35
N TRP A 144 -9.75 -9.14 16.36
CA TRP A 144 -8.50 -9.68 15.81
C TRP A 144 -7.89 -8.82 14.70
N LEU A 145 -8.59 -7.78 14.22
CA LEU A 145 -8.10 -6.89 13.17
C LEU A 145 -6.78 -6.22 13.53
N TRP A 146 -6.60 -5.81 14.79
CA TRP A 146 -5.37 -5.17 15.25
C TRP A 146 -4.16 -6.10 15.12
N LEU A 147 -4.29 -7.32 15.61
CA LEU A 147 -3.20 -8.30 15.57
C LEU A 147 -2.86 -8.66 14.12
N ALA A 148 -3.86 -8.90 13.28
CA ALA A 148 -3.64 -9.19 11.87
C ALA A 148 -3.09 -7.99 11.10
N GLY A 149 -3.54 -6.78 11.41
CA GLY A 149 -3.04 -5.54 10.81
C GLY A 149 -1.59 -5.26 11.20
N MET A 150 -1.23 -5.45 12.47
CA MET A 150 0.16 -5.37 12.93
C MET A 150 1.04 -6.44 12.28
N LEU A 151 0.54 -7.68 12.15
CA LEU A 151 1.25 -8.76 11.48
C LEU A 151 1.47 -8.47 9.99
N PHE A 152 0.47 -7.95 9.30
CA PHE A 152 0.57 -7.56 7.89
C PHE A 152 1.54 -6.40 7.71
N MET A 153 1.47 -5.39 8.56
CA MET A 153 2.40 -4.27 8.58
C MET A 153 3.83 -4.72 8.89
N TYR A 154 4.01 -5.66 9.83
CA TYR A 154 5.29 -6.29 10.10
C TYR A 154 5.82 -7.05 8.88
N LEU A 155 4.99 -7.86 8.22
CA LEU A 155 5.34 -8.56 6.98
C LEU A 155 5.77 -7.58 5.90
N ILE A 156 5.06 -6.46 5.74
CA ILE A 156 5.46 -5.39 4.83
C ILE A 156 6.81 -4.83 5.25
N VAL A 157 7.00 -4.41 6.50
CA VAL A 157 8.29 -3.86 6.96
C VAL A 157 9.42 -4.88 6.81
N VAL A 158 9.20 -6.19 6.99
CA VAL A 158 10.23 -7.24 6.80
C VAL A 158 10.54 -7.50 5.33
N LEU A 159 9.52 -7.60 4.49
CA LEU A 159 9.69 -7.86 3.06
C LEU A 159 10.30 -6.65 2.36
N PHE A 160 9.88 -5.45 2.75
CA PHE A 160 10.44 -4.21 2.25
C PHE A 160 11.75 -3.87 2.91
N SER A 161 11.98 -4.20 4.19
CA SER A 161 13.33 -4.12 4.73
C SER A 161 14.26 -5.11 4.06
N SER A 162 13.83 -6.25 3.51
CA SER A 162 14.73 -7.08 2.70
C SER A 162 15.15 -6.37 1.39
N PHE A 163 14.26 -5.56 0.80
CA PHE A 163 14.56 -4.73 -0.37
C PHE A 163 15.32 -3.44 -0.03
N VAL A 164 15.00 -2.81 1.10
CA VAL A 164 15.65 -1.61 1.63
C VAL A 164 17.00 -1.98 2.28
N VAL A 165 17.17 -3.17 2.84
CA VAL A 165 18.44 -3.70 3.37
C VAL A 165 19.32 -4.20 2.24
N SER A 166 18.74 -4.63 1.12
CA SER A 166 19.45 -4.66 -0.16
C SER A 166 19.84 -3.20 -0.47
N LYS A 167 18.94 -2.32 -0.90
CA LYS A 167 19.33 -1.09 -1.59
C LYS A 167 19.81 0.11 -0.75
N CYS A 168 19.50 0.21 0.55
CA CYS A 168 19.60 1.48 1.27
C CYS A 168 19.94 1.40 2.78
N VAL A 169 19.15 0.76 3.64
CA VAL A 169 19.19 0.94 5.10
C VAL A 169 19.87 -0.22 5.82
N GLY A 170 20.86 0.08 6.66
CA GLY A 170 21.48 -0.91 7.54
C GLY A 170 20.44 -1.62 8.42
N LEU A 171 20.55 -2.95 8.52
CA LEU A 171 19.72 -3.87 9.32
C LEU A 171 19.41 -3.35 10.75
N SER A 172 20.25 -2.49 11.31
CA SER A 172 20.11 -1.88 12.64
C SER A 172 18.94 -0.89 12.79
N PHE A 173 18.62 -0.09 11.77
CA PHE A 173 17.50 0.88 11.84
C PHE A 173 16.16 0.15 11.83
N VAL A 174 16.02 -0.84 10.94
CA VAL A 174 14.85 -1.72 10.85
C VAL A 174 14.68 -2.50 12.15
N LYS A 175 15.77 -3.04 12.72
CA LYS A 175 15.77 -3.69 14.04
C LYS A 175 15.41 -2.73 15.19
N GLY A 176 15.71 -1.44 15.06
CA GLY A 176 15.34 -0.39 16.01
C GLY A 176 13.84 -0.12 16.00
N VAL A 177 13.27 0.11 14.82
CA VAL A 177 11.81 0.23 14.62
C VAL A 177 11.10 -1.04 15.10
N PHE A 178 11.65 -2.21 14.79
CA PHE A 178 11.16 -3.52 15.24
C PHE A 178 11.10 -3.66 16.77
N ARG A 179 12.19 -3.34 17.48
CA ARG A 179 12.21 -3.41 18.95
C ARG A 179 11.21 -2.44 19.57
N PHE A 180 11.08 -1.25 19.01
CA PHE A 180 10.11 -0.26 19.49
C PHE A 180 8.67 -0.75 19.31
N VAL A 181 8.32 -1.28 18.14
CA VAL A 181 6.97 -1.80 17.84
C VAL A 181 6.63 -3.05 18.65
N MET A 182 7.58 -3.99 18.81
CA MET A 182 7.37 -5.20 19.61
C MET A 182 7.27 -4.91 21.11
N GLN A 183 8.12 -4.03 21.64
CA GLN A 183 8.03 -3.59 23.03
C GLN A 183 6.68 -2.92 23.30
N PHE A 184 6.23 -2.04 22.41
CA PHE A 184 4.92 -1.41 22.50
C PHE A 184 3.77 -2.43 22.43
N GLY A 185 3.90 -3.48 21.62
CA GLY A 185 2.91 -4.57 21.54
C GLY A 185 2.89 -5.49 22.77
N GLU A 186 4.05 -5.79 23.38
CA GLU A 186 4.14 -6.56 24.62
C GLU A 186 3.60 -5.78 25.83
N ASP A 187 3.87 -4.47 25.88
CA ASP A 187 3.31 -3.57 26.90
C ASP A 187 1.77 -3.49 26.78
N LEU A 188 1.22 -3.70 25.57
CA LEU A 188 -0.22 -3.72 25.26
C LEU A 188 -0.97 -4.95 25.81
N LEU A 189 -0.30 -6.12 25.86
CA LEU A 189 -0.91 -7.38 26.31
C LEU A 189 -1.00 -7.51 27.84
N ARG A 190 -0.37 -6.59 28.59
CA ARG A 190 -0.25 -6.64 30.05
C ARG A 190 -1.22 -5.74 30.82
N LEU A 191 -2.12 -5.01 30.16
CA LEU A 191 -2.89 -3.93 30.82
C LEU A 191 -4.39 -4.22 30.99
N GLU A 192 -4.91 -3.71 32.11
CA GLU A 192 -6.22 -3.98 32.71
C GLU A 192 -7.36 -3.11 32.10
N TYR A 193 -8.61 -3.56 32.27
CA TYR A 193 -9.79 -3.28 31.43
C TYR A 193 -10.33 -1.83 31.40
N THR A 194 -9.88 -0.91 32.28
CA THR A 194 -10.51 0.41 32.49
C THR A 194 -9.87 1.58 31.71
N GLU A 195 -8.72 1.43 31.06
CA GLU A 195 -8.04 2.47 30.24
C GLU A 195 -8.42 2.46 28.74
N CYS A 196 -9.45 1.69 28.37
CA CYS A 196 -9.69 1.24 26.99
C CYS A 196 -10.03 2.35 25.94
N GLN A 197 -10.51 3.54 26.33
CA GLN A 197 -10.84 4.62 25.37
C GLN A 197 -9.64 5.51 24.99
N TRP A 198 -8.90 6.03 25.97
CA TRP A 198 -7.69 6.85 25.71
C TRP A 198 -6.59 6.06 24.99
N GLN A 199 -6.53 4.76 25.25
CA GLN A 199 -5.57 3.85 24.65
C GLN A 199 -5.88 3.59 23.17
N LYS A 200 -7.14 3.41 22.77
CA LYS A 200 -7.53 3.21 21.35
C LYS A 200 -7.24 4.42 20.47
N GLU A 201 -7.49 5.64 20.96
CA GLU A 201 -7.16 6.87 20.23
C GLU A 201 -5.64 7.00 20.02
N SER A 202 -4.84 6.66 21.03
CA SER A 202 -3.38 6.67 20.95
C SER A 202 -2.83 5.61 19.98
N ILE A 203 -3.41 4.40 19.98
CA ILE A 203 -3.01 3.33 19.06
C ILE A 203 -3.44 3.65 17.62
N SER A 204 -4.61 4.25 17.39
CA SER A 204 -5.03 4.71 16.06
C SER A 204 -4.07 5.77 15.48
N LYS A 205 -3.67 6.75 16.29
CA LYS A 205 -2.69 7.79 15.91
C LYS A 205 -1.31 7.20 15.62
N PHE A 206 -0.86 6.24 16.42
CA PHE A 206 0.43 5.58 16.19
C PHE A 206 0.40 4.65 14.96
N GLY A 207 -0.66 3.86 14.83
CA GLY A 207 -0.87 2.94 13.71
C GLY A 207 -0.99 3.65 12.37
N SER A 208 -1.73 4.77 12.32
CA SER A 208 -1.79 5.62 11.12
C SER A 208 -0.42 6.22 10.76
N GLY A 209 0.39 6.63 11.75
CA GLY A 209 1.76 7.10 11.49
C GLY A 209 2.67 6.01 10.92
N LEU A 210 2.61 4.78 11.45
CA LEU A 210 3.39 3.66 10.93
C LEU A 210 2.90 3.23 9.53
N PHE A 211 1.59 3.28 9.27
CA PHE A 211 1.03 3.06 7.94
C PHE A 211 1.55 4.08 6.93
N LEU A 212 1.58 5.37 7.29
CA LEU A 212 2.13 6.42 6.43
C LEU A 212 3.61 6.18 6.13
N LEU A 213 4.40 5.73 7.11
CA LEU A 213 5.81 5.37 6.89
C LEU A 213 5.96 4.18 5.93
N VAL A 214 5.11 3.16 6.07
CA VAL A 214 5.06 2.05 5.12
C VAL A 214 4.69 2.53 3.72
N GLN A 215 3.68 3.40 3.59
CA GLN A 215 3.25 4.00 2.33
C GLN A 215 4.40 4.75 1.64
N VAL A 216 5.23 5.45 2.40
CA VAL A 216 6.44 6.12 1.90
C VAL A 216 7.44 5.12 1.32
N VAL A 217 7.73 4.03 2.03
CA VAL A 217 8.69 3.01 1.55
C VAL A 217 8.19 2.35 0.27
N LEU A 218 6.89 2.07 0.18
CA LEU A 218 6.25 1.54 -1.02
C LEU A 218 6.34 2.50 -2.20
N LEU A 219 6.08 3.78 -1.94
CA LEU A 219 6.19 4.84 -2.94
C LEU A 219 7.63 4.95 -3.46
N LEU A 220 8.64 4.88 -2.58
CA LEU A 220 10.04 4.88 -2.97
C LEU A 220 10.39 3.67 -3.86
N ASP A 221 10.02 2.45 -3.45
CA ASP A 221 10.23 1.23 -4.28
C ASP A 221 9.54 1.34 -5.64
N PHE A 222 8.31 1.84 -5.68
CA PHE A 222 7.58 2.06 -6.92
C PHE A 222 8.28 3.07 -7.84
N ILE A 223 8.67 4.22 -7.31
CA ILE A 223 9.27 5.30 -8.11
C ILE A 223 10.66 4.90 -8.62
N HIS A 224 11.48 4.25 -7.79
CA HIS A 224 12.76 3.70 -8.23
C HIS A 224 12.57 2.61 -9.30
N GLY A 225 11.62 1.68 -9.11
CA GLY A 225 11.31 0.67 -10.12
C GLY A 225 10.71 1.24 -11.40
N TRP A 226 9.95 2.34 -11.32
CA TRP A 226 9.45 3.07 -12.48
C TRP A 226 10.60 3.72 -13.26
N ASN A 227 11.48 4.41 -12.55
CA ASN A 227 12.70 4.99 -13.11
C ASN A 227 13.55 3.94 -13.84
N ASP A 228 13.84 2.82 -13.18
CA ASP A 228 14.73 1.80 -13.74
C ASP A 228 14.15 1.16 -15.00
N LYS A 229 12.82 0.99 -15.06
CA LYS A 229 12.14 0.52 -16.27
C LYS A 229 12.26 1.51 -17.43
N TRP A 230 12.02 2.80 -17.17
CA TRP A 230 12.09 3.83 -18.21
C TRP A 230 13.51 4.03 -18.72
N VAL A 231 14.48 4.05 -17.81
CA VAL A 231 15.91 4.11 -18.16
C VAL A 231 16.35 2.84 -18.90
N GLY A 232 15.82 1.67 -18.52
CA GLY A 232 16.16 0.39 -19.12
C GLY A 232 15.59 0.13 -20.52
N TYR A 233 14.61 0.92 -21.00
CA TYR A 233 14.18 0.86 -22.40
C TYR A 233 15.25 1.39 -23.36
N ASP A 234 16.14 2.27 -22.88
CA ASP A 234 17.26 2.84 -23.64
C ASP A 234 16.83 3.53 -24.96
N GLU A 235 15.67 4.21 -24.95
CA GLU A 235 15.19 4.99 -26.09
C GLU A 235 15.04 6.47 -25.73
N GLN A 236 15.31 7.35 -26.70
CA GLN A 236 15.24 8.80 -26.54
C GLN A 236 13.86 9.30 -26.09
N PHE A 237 12.79 8.63 -26.52
CA PHE A 237 11.43 8.94 -26.12
C PHE A 237 11.25 8.81 -24.59
N TRP A 238 11.74 7.73 -23.99
CA TRP A 238 11.59 7.48 -22.55
C TRP A 238 12.43 8.44 -21.71
N TYR A 239 13.60 8.84 -22.18
CA TYR A 239 14.38 9.90 -21.54
C TYR A 239 13.68 11.27 -21.60
N ALA A 240 13.09 11.63 -22.73
CA ALA A 240 12.30 12.85 -22.86
C ALA A 240 11.06 12.82 -21.95
N ALA A 241 10.37 11.67 -21.87
CA ALA A 241 9.25 11.47 -20.96
C ALA A 241 9.67 11.60 -19.49
N LEU A 242 10.81 11.01 -19.10
CA LEU A 242 11.38 11.09 -17.76
C LEU A 242 11.62 12.55 -17.36
N PHE A 243 12.26 13.32 -18.24
CA PHE A 243 12.51 14.74 -18.01
C PHE A 243 11.20 15.55 -17.93
N ALA A 244 10.26 15.32 -18.84
CA ALA A 244 8.98 16.02 -18.87
C ALA A 244 8.17 15.78 -17.59
N VAL A 245 8.06 14.53 -17.13
CA VAL A 245 7.38 14.20 -15.87
C VAL A 245 8.09 14.86 -14.69
N SER A 246 9.42 14.81 -14.66
CA SER A 246 10.20 15.41 -13.57
C SER A 246 10.01 16.93 -13.49
N PHE A 247 10.00 17.59 -14.64
CA PHE A 247 9.76 19.03 -14.74
C PHE A 247 8.38 19.40 -14.23
N VAL A 248 7.33 18.68 -14.66
CA VAL A 248 5.95 18.90 -14.19
C VAL A 248 5.85 18.70 -12.68
N CYS A 249 6.47 17.66 -12.12
CA CYS A 249 6.46 17.40 -10.68
C CYS A 249 7.15 18.52 -9.87
N TYR A 250 8.29 19.03 -10.32
CA TYR A 250 8.95 20.16 -9.65
C TYR A 250 8.15 21.45 -9.76
N VAL A 251 7.65 21.80 -10.95
CA VAL A 251 6.77 22.97 -11.13
C VAL A 251 5.54 22.85 -10.24
N GLY A 252 4.93 21.67 -10.19
CA GLY A 252 3.82 21.37 -9.28
C GLY A 252 4.19 21.56 -7.81
N THR A 253 5.40 21.14 -7.39
CA THR A 253 5.88 21.31 -6.01
C THR A 253 5.97 22.78 -5.61
N PHE A 254 6.56 23.63 -6.46
CA PHE A 254 6.70 25.06 -6.19
C PHE A 254 5.38 25.84 -6.33
N ALA A 255 4.53 25.47 -7.29
CA ALA A 255 3.21 26.07 -7.42
C ALA A 255 2.33 25.72 -6.20
N PHE A 256 2.39 24.46 -5.76
CA PHE A 256 1.61 24.00 -4.61
C PHE A 256 2.11 24.61 -3.30
N SER A 257 3.42 24.79 -3.10
CA SER A 257 3.93 25.52 -1.92
C SER A 257 3.43 26.98 -1.88
N GLY A 258 3.33 27.65 -3.04
CA GLY A 258 2.72 28.97 -3.14
C GLY A 258 1.27 29.00 -2.66
N LEU A 259 0.48 27.97 -3.00
CA LEU A 259 -0.88 27.80 -2.49
C LEU A 259 -0.90 27.55 -0.98
N LEU A 260 0.07 26.81 -0.43
CA LEU A 260 0.16 26.60 1.02
C LEU A 260 0.47 27.88 1.77
N PHE A 261 1.39 28.72 1.26
CA PHE A 261 1.59 30.06 1.84
C PHE A 261 0.31 30.90 1.78
N HIS A 262 -0.41 30.86 0.65
CA HIS A 262 -1.67 31.59 0.55
C HIS A 262 -2.75 31.12 1.55
N TRP A 263 -2.90 29.81 1.77
CA TRP A 263 -3.94 29.27 2.66
C TRP A 263 -3.57 29.20 4.13
N PHE A 264 -2.29 29.01 4.47
CA PHE A 264 -1.85 28.73 5.84
C PHE A 264 -1.00 29.83 6.47
N THR A 265 -0.62 30.89 5.73
CA THR A 265 0.19 32.01 6.25
C THR A 265 -0.38 33.41 5.99
N ALA A 266 -1.51 33.55 5.30
CA ALA A 266 -2.09 34.85 4.92
C ALA A 266 -2.98 35.52 5.99
N SER A 267 -2.99 35.02 7.23
CA SER A 267 -3.98 35.42 8.26
C SER A 267 -3.71 36.78 8.94
N GLY A 268 -2.67 37.53 8.53
CA GLY A 268 -2.31 38.81 9.16
C GLY A 268 -1.77 38.69 10.60
N GLN A 269 -1.69 37.47 11.14
CA GLN A 269 -1.03 37.11 12.41
C GLN A 269 0.25 36.31 12.16
N ASP A 270 1.05 36.15 13.22
CA ASP A 270 2.33 35.43 13.17
C ASP A 270 2.15 33.90 13.05
N CYS A 271 1.91 33.43 11.83
CA CYS A 271 1.84 32.00 11.47
C CYS A 271 3.24 31.38 11.26
N GLY A 272 4.13 31.59 12.24
CA GLY A 272 5.55 31.20 12.15
C GLY A 272 5.77 29.69 12.03
N LEU A 273 4.93 28.89 12.70
CA LEU A 273 5.04 27.42 12.68
C LEU A 273 4.70 26.83 11.29
N ASN A 274 3.61 27.31 10.68
CA ASN A 274 3.21 26.87 9.34
C ASN A 274 4.24 27.29 8.29
N THR A 275 4.75 28.51 8.42
CA THR A 275 5.86 29.02 7.59
C THR A 275 7.09 28.12 7.73
N PHE A 276 7.49 27.76 8.94
CA PHE A 276 8.60 26.85 9.19
C PHE A 276 8.40 25.49 8.51
N PHE A 277 7.22 24.87 8.63
CA PHE A 277 6.95 23.58 7.98
C PHE A 277 7.07 23.66 6.46
N ILE A 278 6.45 24.66 5.82
CA ILE A 278 6.50 24.83 4.36
C ILE A 278 7.93 25.10 3.89
N VAL A 279 8.65 26.00 4.55
CA VAL A 279 10.04 26.34 4.20
C VAL A 279 10.96 25.13 4.36
N MET A 280 10.83 24.37 5.45
CA MET A 280 11.64 23.18 5.67
C MET A 280 11.40 22.12 4.58
N THR A 281 10.15 21.93 4.16
CA THR A 281 9.82 21.03 3.04
C THR A 281 10.42 21.52 1.71
N LEU A 282 10.44 22.82 1.46
CA LEU A 282 11.11 23.40 0.28
C LEU A 282 12.63 23.21 0.31
N ILE A 283 13.25 23.34 1.49
CA ILE A 283 14.68 23.05 1.67
C ILE A 283 14.97 21.60 1.30
N PHE A 284 14.16 20.64 1.74
CA PHE A 284 14.32 19.23 1.33
C PHE A 284 14.19 19.03 -0.18
N ALA A 285 13.16 19.62 -0.81
CA ALA A 285 12.98 19.54 -2.26
C ALA A 285 14.18 20.10 -3.03
N PHE A 286 14.76 21.21 -2.56
CA PHE A 286 15.98 21.78 -3.12
C PHE A 286 17.19 20.86 -2.92
N VAL A 287 17.38 20.31 -1.73
CA VAL A 287 18.45 19.34 -1.44
C VAL A 287 18.34 18.11 -2.34
N PHE A 288 17.14 17.58 -2.57
CA PHE A 288 16.93 16.45 -3.48
C PHE A 288 17.33 16.80 -4.91
N ALA A 289 16.97 17.99 -5.40
CA ALA A 289 17.37 18.45 -6.73
C ALA A 289 18.88 18.59 -6.85
N VAL A 290 19.54 19.18 -5.84
CA VAL A 290 21.00 19.33 -5.81
C VAL A 290 21.67 17.96 -5.84
N ILE A 291 21.26 17.01 -4.98
CA ILE A 291 21.85 15.68 -4.93
C ILE A 291 21.63 14.93 -6.26
N ALA A 292 20.44 15.02 -6.85
CA ALA A 292 20.13 14.38 -8.13
C ALA A 292 20.94 14.95 -9.31
N LEU A 293 21.28 16.24 -9.28
CA LEU A 293 22.06 16.92 -10.33
C LEU A 293 23.57 16.96 -10.04
N HIS A 294 24.01 16.56 -8.85
CA HIS A 294 25.40 16.77 -8.43
C HIS A 294 26.38 15.86 -9.21
N PRO A 295 27.37 16.42 -9.93
CA PRO A 295 28.29 15.64 -10.75
C PRO A 295 29.20 14.72 -9.92
N ALA A 296 29.43 14.94 -8.63
CA ALA A 296 30.20 13.97 -7.81
C ALA A 296 29.39 12.73 -7.38
N MET A 297 28.05 12.74 -7.49
CA MET A 297 27.25 11.51 -7.46
C MET A 297 27.38 10.75 -8.79
N LEU A 298 27.60 11.50 -9.88
CA LEU A 298 27.79 11.01 -11.25
C LEU A 298 29.25 10.56 -11.54
N VAL A 299 30.22 11.07 -10.77
CA VAL A 299 31.68 10.98 -11.04
C VAL A 299 32.46 10.70 -9.74
N LYS A 300 32.16 9.59 -9.05
CA LYS A 300 33.10 9.00 -8.08
C LYS A 300 33.63 7.67 -8.60
N LEU A 301 34.24 7.72 -9.79
CA LEU A 301 34.95 6.60 -10.44
C LEU A 301 36.14 7.12 -11.29
N ILE A 302 36.98 8.01 -10.75
CA ILE A 302 38.26 8.37 -11.40
C ILE A 302 39.49 7.99 -10.55
N HIS A 303 39.34 7.49 -9.32
CA HIS A 303 40.50 7.25 -8.44
C HIS A 303 40.59 5.88 -7.74
N CYS A 304 39.91 4.83 -8.20
CA CYS A 304 40.19 3.48 -7.69
C CYS A 304 40.53 2.49 -8.80
N LYS A 305 41.83 2.16 -8.87
CA LYS A 305 42.44 0.91 -9.34
C LYS A 305 42.08 0.39 -10.76
N ARG A 306 43.12 0.41 -11.57
CA ARG A 306 43.38 -0.38 -12.78
C ARG A 306 42.79 -1.81 -12.68
N ASP A 307 42.01 -2.16 -13.71
CA ASP A 307 41.55 -3.49 -14.17
C ASP A 307 40.41 -4.20 -13.41
N VAL A 308 39.17 -3.65 -13.43
CA VAL A 308 37.87 -4.35 -13.68
C VAL A 308 36.85 -3.27 -14.06
N ILE A 309 36.25 -3.37 -15.26
CA ILE A 309 35.18 -2.48 -15.72
C ILE A 309 33.87 -2.96 -15.10
N ASP A 310 33.57 -2.50 -13.89
CA ASP A 310 32.19 -2.46 -13.38
C ASP A 310 31.92 -1.02 -12.94
N ALA A 311 31.55 -0.19 -13.92
CA ALA A 311 31.01 1.12 -13.63
C ALA A 311 29.63 0.93 -12.98
N THR A 312 29.58 0.84 -11.66
CA THR A 312 28.31 0.95 -10.91
C THR A 312 27.84 2.40 -11.01
N ILE A 313 27.15 2.72 -12.09
CA ILE A 313 26.54 4.02 -12.31
C ILE A 313 25.40 4.18 -11.29
N VAL A 314 25.67 4.83 -10.15
CA VAL A 314 24.60 5.33 -9.26
C VAL A 314 24.05 6.59 -9.90
N ASN A 315 23.25 6.45 -10.96
CA ASN A 315 22.55 7.58 -11.57
C ASN A 315 21.56 8.13 -10.53
N GLY A 316 21.92 9.24 -9.88
CA GLY A 316 20.92 10.12 -9.30
C GLY A 316 19.94 10.49 -10.42
N SER A 317 18.72 9.97 -10.36
CA SER A 317 17.70 10.28 -11.35
C SER A 317 16.81 11.41 -10.85
N VAL A 318 16.51 12.34 -11.76
CA VAL A 318 15.66 13.50 -11.49
C VAL A 318 14.20 13.10 -11.28
N LEU A 319 13.77 11.95 -11.81
CA LEU A 319 12.40 11.47 -11.68
C LEU A 319 12.07 11.09 -10.23
N PRO A 320 12.84 10.23 -9.53
CA PRO A 320 12.65 10.00 -8.11
C PRO A 320 12.69 11.28 -7.26
N ALA A 321 13.63 12.19 -7.53
CA ALA A 321 13.78 13.41 -6.74
C ALA A 321 12.56 14.33 -6.84
N SER A 322 12.03 14.52 -8.06
CA SER A 322 10.89 15.39 -8.33
C SER A 322 9.57 14.83 -7.78
N VAL A 323 9.31 13.53 -7.94
CA VAL A 323 8.07 12.90 -7.44
C VAL A 323 8.06 12.87 -5.91
N ILE A 324 9.20 12.55 -5.27
CA ILE A 324 9.32 12.56 -3.79
C ILE A 324 9.19 13.99 -3.25
N SER A 325 9.74 15.00 -3.93
CA SER A 325 9.54 16.41 -3.55
C SER A 325 8.07 16.80 -3.51
N LEU A 326 7.31 16.43 -4.56
CA LEU A 326 5.88 16.69 -4.64
C LEU A 326 5.10 15.97 -3.53
N TYR A 327 5.49 14.72 -3.23
CA TYR A 327 4.87 13.94 -2.16
C TYR A 327 5.17 14.50 -0.77
N CYS A 328 6.39 14.95 -0.49
CA CYS A 328 6.72 15.64 0.76
C CYS A 328 5.91 16.93 0.92
N MET A 329 5.67 17.67 -0.17
CA MET A 329 4.78 18.84 -0.17
C MET A 329 3.32 18.45 0.10
N TYR A 330 2.84 17.34 -0.46
CA TYR A 330 1.53 16.78 -0.15
C TYR A 330 1.40 16.35 1.32
N LEU A 331 2.41 15.71 1.92
CA LEU A 331 2.41 15.40 3.34
C LEU A 331 2.41 16.65 4.22
N CYS A 332 3.12 17.71 3.81
CA CYS A 332 3.09 19.01 4.47
C CYS A 332 1.68 19.62 4.41
N TYR A 333 1.06 19.70 3.22
CA TYR A 333 -0.34 20.12 3.06
C TYR A 333 -1.29 19.31 3.95
N SER A 334 -1.16 18.00 3.93
CA SER A 334 -2.03 17.11 4.69
C SER A 334 -1.85 17.33 6.19
N GLY A 335 -0.62 17.57 6.66
CA GLY A 335 -0.32 17.97 8.03
C GLY A 335 -1.00 19.29 8.41
N LEU A 336 -0.80 20.35 7.63
CA LEU A 336 -1.39 21.66 7.89
C LEU A 336 -2.94 21.62 7.84
N SER A 337 -3.51 20.81 6.93
CA SER A 337 -4.96 20.62 6.83
C SER A 337 -5.58 19.93 8.07
N SER A 338 -4.76 19.22 8.85
CA SER A 338 -5.14 18.55 10.09
C SER A 338 -5.00 19.44 11.33
N GLU A 339 -4.66 20.72 11.17
CA GLU A 339 -4.59 21.67 12.29
C GLU A 339 -5.94 21.82 13.02
N PRO A 340 -5.92 22.04 14.35
CA PRO A 340 -7.13 22.31 15.11
C PRO A 340 -7.97 23.43 14.49
N ARG A 341 -9.30 23.30 14.55
CA ARG A 341 -10.23 24.26 13.92
C ARG A 341 -10.21 25.66 14.52
N GLU A 342 -9.74 25.75 15.75
CA GLU A 342 -9.55 27.00 16.50
C GLU A 342 -8.25 27.73 16.16
N TYR A 343 -7.36 27.12 15.36
CA TYR A 343 -6.10 27.76 14.96
C TYR A 343 -6.32 28.71 13.77
N GLU A 344 -6.16 30.02 14.01
CA GLU A 344 -6.51 31.11 13.07
C GLU A 344 -5.68 31.11 11.78
N CYS A 345 -4.55 30.40 11.73
CA CYS A 345 -3.71 30.29 10.54
C CYS A 345 -4.27 29.33 9.49
N ASN A 346 -5.20 28.43 9.85
CA ASN A 346 -5.79 27.49 8.90
C ASN A 346 -6.94 28.14 8.11
N GLY A 347 -6.60 28.77 6.98
CA GLY A 347 -7.57 29.41 6.07
C GLY A 347 -8.47 28.42 5.31
N LEU A 348 -8.19 27.12 5.37
CA LEU A 348 -8.91 26.09 4.60
C LEU A 348 -10.33 25.83 5.15
N HIS A 349 -10.58 26.13 6.43
CA HIS A 349 -11.88 25.92 7.06
C HIS A 349 -13.01 26.81 6.49
N ARG A 350 -12.68 27.94 5.85
CA ARG A 350 -13.68 28.78 5.12
C ARG A 350 -14.17 28.15 3.81
N HIS A 351 -13.46 27.16 3.26
CA HIS A 351 -13.79 26.49 1.99
C HIS A 351 -14.13 24.99 2.16
N SER A 352 -14.55 24.61 3.37
CA SER A 352 -14.43 23.26 3.97
C SER A 352 -15.12 22.07 3.30
N LYS A 353 -16.30 22.22 2.67
CA LYS A 353 -17.08 21.04 2.23
C LYS A 353 -16.51 20.34 0.98
N ALA A 354 -16.06 21.08 -0.03
CA ALA A 354 -15.55 20.48 -1.27
C ALA A 354 -14.10 19.95 -1.12
N VAL A 355 -13.27 20.70 -0.38
CA VAL A 355 -11.86 20.34 -0.16
C VAL A 355 -11.72 19.11 0.75
N SER A 356 -12.59 18.97 1.76
CA SER A 356 -12.59 17.80 2.65
C SER A 356 -12.96 16.50 1.92
N THR A 357 -14.02 16.49 1.11
CA THR A 357 -14.42 15.29 0.34
C THR A 357 -13.34 14.86 -0.67
N SER A 358 -12.70 15.82 -1.35
CA SER A 358 -11.62 15.51 -2.29
C SER A 358 -10.37 14.96 -1.59
N THR A 359 -9.98 15.53 -0.44
CA THR A 359 -8.82 15.07 0.33
C THR A 359 -9.06 13.67 0.92
N LEU A 360 -10.27 13.41 1.43
CA LEU A 360 -10.67 12.08 1.91
C LEU A 360 -10.64 11.04 0.78
N THR A 361 -11.17 11.40 -0.40
CA THR A 361 -11.18 10.52 -1.58
C THR A 361 -9.77 10.21 -2.06
N ILE A 362 -8.89 11.21 -2.13
CA ILE A 362 -7.48 11.03 -2.55
C ILE A 362 -6.70 10.19 -1.53
N GLY A 363 -6.85 10.46 -0.24
CA GLY A 363 -6.19 9.68 0.82
C GLY A 363 -6.64 8.22 0.80
N LEU A 364 -7.93 7.97 0.56
CA LEU A 364 -8.47 6.63 0.43
C LEU A 364 -7.98 5.90 -0.83
N LEU A 365 -8.01 6.55 -2.00
CA LEU A 365 -7.49 5.96 -3.24
C LEU A 365 -6.01 5.61 -3.10
N THR A 366 -5.22 6.50 -2.51
CA THR A 366 -3.80 6.26 -2.23
C THR A 366 -3.62 5.08 -1.26
N THR A 367 -4.50 4.96 -0.27
CA THR A 367 -4.53 3.82 0.66
C THR A 367 -4.82 2.52 -0.08
N VAL A 368 -5.87 2.45 -0.89
CA VAL A 368 -6.21 1.28 -1.70
C VAL A 368 -5.04 0.87 -2.61
N LEU A 369 -4.46 1.82 -3.35
CA LEU A 369 -3.33 1.56 -4.24
C LEU A 369 -2.11 1.05 -3.48
N SER A 370 -1.79 1.63 -2.32
CA SER A 370 -0.66 1.21 -1.48
C SER A 370 -0.83 -0.20 -0.93
N VAL A 371 -2.02 -0.57 -0.44
CA VAL A 371 -2.28 -1.91 0.09
C VAL A 371 -2.26 -2.95 -1.02
N VAL A 372 -2.86 -2.65 -2.18
CA VAL A 372 -2.78 -3.52 -3.36
C VAL A 372 -1.33 -3.71 -3.80
N TYR A 373 -0.55 -2.62 -3.91
CA TYR A 373 0.86 -2.69 -4.28
C TYR A 373 1.68 -3.51 -3.29
N SER A 374 1.44 -3.31 -1.98
CA SER A 374 2.08 -4.08 -0.91
C SER A 374 1.80 -5.56 -1.04
N ALA A 375 0.53 -5.94 -1.25
CA ALA A 375 0.12 -7.32 -1.37
C ALA A 375 0.73 -7.99 -2.61
N VAL A 376 0.74 -7.30 -3.76
CA VAL A 376 1.41 -7.76 -4.99
C VAL A 376 2.88 -8.02 -4.75
N ARG A 377 3.57 -7.03 -4.19
CA ARG A 377 5.01 -7.07 -3.99
C ARG A 377 5.37 -8.16 -2.98
N ALA A 378 4.70 -8.18 -1.84
CA ALA A 378 4.87 -9.20 -0.80
C ALA A 378 4.62 -10.62 -1.33
N GLY A 379 3.53 -10.83 -2.08
CA GLY A 379 3.22 -12.12 -2.69
C GLY A 379 4.16 -12.53 -3.83
N SER A 380 4.99 -11.62 -4.33
CA SER A 380 5.99 -11.88 -5.38
C SER A 380 7.41 -12.14 -4.84
N SER A 381 7.68 -11.81 -3.58
CA SER A 381 9.00 -11.96 -2.96
C SER A 381 9.34 -13.43 -2.70
N THR A 382 10.45 -13.90 -3.27
CA THR A 382 10.97 -15.28 -3.12
C THR A 382 11.98 -15.42 -1.96
N THR A 383 12.36 -14.30 -1.34
CA THR A 383 13.46 -14.15 -0.37
C THR A 383 13.26 -14.86 0.96
N LEU A 384 12.02 -15.13 1.37
CA LEU A 384 11.74 -15.82 2.66
C LEU A 384 11.42 -17.31 2.52
N LEU A 385 11.27 -17.84 1.30
CA LEU A 385 10.70 -19.18 1.09
C LEU A 385 11.55 -20.11 0.20
N SER A 386 12.72 -19.64 -0.25
CA SER A 386 13.66 -20.51 -0.96
C SER A 386 14.54 -21.23 0.07
N PRO A 387 14.55 -22.58 0.12
CA PRO A 387 15.55 -23.33 0.87
C PRO A 387 16.95 -22.95 0.36
N PRO A 388 18.00 -22.99 1.21
CA PRO A 388 19.38 -22.60 0.85
C PRO A 388 20.05 -23.50 -0.22
N SER A 389 19.30 -24.36 -0.92
CA SER A 389 19.79 -25.31 -1.90
C SER A 389 19.19 -25.16 -3.32
N SER A 390 18.46 -24.08 -3.62
CA SER A 390 17.98 -23.81 -4.99
C SER A 390 18.81 -22.71 -5.67
N PRO A 391 19.36 -22.93 -6.88
CA PRO A 391 20.05 -21.90 -7.64
C PRO A 391 19.13 -20.70 -7.83
N ARG A 392 19.68 -19.52 -7.50
CA ARG A 392 19.08 -18.19 -7.67
C ARG A 392 18.53 -18.11 -9.10
N ALA A 393 17.21 -18.03 -9.26
CA ALA A 393 16.58 -17.69 -10.54
C ALA A 393 16.77 -16.19 -10.81
N GLY A 394 18.05 -15.80 -10.96
CA GLY A 394 18.50 -14.58 -11.60
C GLY A 394 19.08 -15.00 -12.95
N ALA A 395 18.69 -14.29 -13.99
CA ALA A 395 19.16 -14.53 -15.34
C ALA A 395 20.66 -14.22 -15.43
N ASP A 396 21.50 -15.24 -15.40
CA ASP A 396 22.80 -15.22 -16.06
C ASP A 396 22.85 -16.40 -17.01
N LYS A 397 22.89 -16.10 -18.31
CA LYS A 397 23.21 -17.09 -19.34
C LYS A 397 24.59 -17.68 -18.99
N PRO A 398 24.76 -19.00 -18.81
CA PRO A 398 26.08 -19.58 -18.78
C PRO A 398 26.68 -19.41 -20.18
N LEU A 399 27.63 -18.47 -20.28
CA LEU A 399 28.58 -18.41 -21.37
C LEU A 399 29.44 -19.66 -21.30
N LEU A 400 29.10 -20.69 -22.07
CA LEU A 400 30.03 -21.63 -22.72
C LEU A 400 29.23 -22.64 -23.57
N PRO A 401 29.50 -22.75 -24.88
CA PRO A 401 28.90 -23.78 -25.73
C PRO A 401 29.71 -25.07 -25.58
N LEU A 402 29.14 -26.09 -24.95
CA LEU A 402 29.64 -27.45 -25.06
C LEU A 402 28.52 -28.35 -25.59
N ASP A 403 28.82 -28.94 -26.74
CA ASP A 403 27.96 -29.79 -27.55
C ASP A 403 27.34 -30.93 -26.74
N SER A 404 26.05 -30.78 -26.45
CA SER A 404 25.08 -31.87 -26.50
C SER A 404 23.69 -31.22 -26.48
N LYS A 405 23.00 -31.21 -27.63
CA LYS A 405 21.57 -30.86 -27.64
C LYS A 405 20.84 -31.94 -26.83
N PRO A 406 20.23 -31.63 -25.68
CA PRO A 406 19.21 -32.51 -25.15
C PRO A 406 18.06 -32.46 -26.17
N SER A 407 17.51 -33.62 -26.52
CA SER A 407 16.34 -33.67 -27.38
C SER A 407 15.21 -32.81 -26.77
N GLU A 408 14.46 -32.06 -27.57
CA GLU A 408 13.28 -31.27 -27.14
C GLU A 408 12.19 -32.11 -26.42
N GLN A 409 12.36 -33.43 -26.37
CA GLN A 409 11.51 -34.36 -25.65
C GLN A 409 11.89 -34.50 -24.16
N GLU A 410 13.15 -34.41 -23.77
CA GLU A 410 13.57 -34.51 -22.35
C GLU A 410 13.23 -33.26 -21.54
N GLU A 411 13.20 -32.08 -22.17
CA GLU A 411 12.84 -30.82 -21.51
C GLU A 411 11.32 -30.70 -21.24
N LYS A 412 10.49 -31.46 -21.99
CA LYS A 412 9.03 -31.52 -21.78
C LYS A 412 8.63 -32.38 -20.57
N GLU A 413 9.51 -33.27 -20.11
CA GLU A 413 9.19 -34.19 -19.02
C GLU A 413 9.47 -33.61 -17.62
N LYS A 414 10.44 -32.70 -17.49
CA LYS A 414 10.69 -32.00 -16.21
C LYS A 414 9.62 -30.94 -15.95
N ALA A 415 8.84 -31.15 -14.89
CA ALA A 415 7.80 -30.21 -14.48
C ALA A 415 8.43 -28.85 -14.12
N LYS A 416 8.00 -27.77 -14.79
CA LYS A 416 8.46 -26.42 -14.46
C LYS A 416 8.06 -26.07 -13.02
N PRO A 417 8.99 -25.64 -12.16
CA PRO A 417 8.67 -25.21 -10.81
C PRO A 417 7.82 -23.92 -10.86
N VAL A 418 6.99 -23.72 -9.84
CA VAL A 418 6.18 -22.50 -9.72
C VAL A 418 7.06 -21.30 -9.37
N THR A 419 6.75 -20.13 -9.93
CA THR A 419 7.58 -18.90 -9.77
C THR A 419 7.50 -18.26 -8.38
N TYR A 420 6.46 -18.57 -7.60
CA TYR A 420 6.23 -18.09 -6.24
C TYR A 420 5.32 -19.07 -5.50
N SER A 421 5.31 -19.03 -4.17
CA SER A 421 4.42 -19.88 -3.35
C SER A 421 2.98 -19.37 -3.41
N TYR A 422 2.07 -20.19 -3.94
CA TYR A 422 0.64 -19.87 -4.05
C TYR A 422 -0.04 -19.72 -2.69
N THR A 423 0.31 -20.57 -1.73
CA THR A 423 -0.19 -20.48 -0.35
C THR A 423 0.20 -19.15 0.28
N PHE A 424 1.48 -18.78 0.18
CA PHE A 424 1.96 -17.52 0.76
C PHE A 424 1.31 -16.32 0.10
N PHE A 425 1.19 -16.34 -1.23
CA PHE A 425 0.48 -15.32 -1.98
C PHE A 425 -0.94 -15.08 -1.43
N HIS A 426 -1.74 -16.13 -1.26
CA HIS A 426 -3.11 -16.00 -0.75
C HIS A 426 -3.18 -15.62 0.74
N ILE A 427 -2.24 -16.07 1.57
CA ILE A 427 -2.13 -15.63 2.98
C ILE A 427 -1.90 -14.12 3.05
N ILE A 428 -1.03 -13.58 2.19
CA ILE A 428 -0.78 -12.13 2.12
C ILE A 428 -2.06 -11.36 1.78
N PHE A 429 -2.86 -11.83 0.81
CA PHE A 429 -4.14 -11.19 0.49
C PHE A 429 -5.19 -11.34 1.61
N SER A 430 -5.17 -12.46 2.32
CA SER A 430 -6.03 -12.67 3.49
C SER A 430 -5.73 -11.67 4.62
N LEU A 431 -4.44 -11.49 4.95
CA LEU A 431 -3.98 -10.49 5.92
C LEU A 431 -4.21 -9.05 5.44
N ALA A 432 -4.00 -8.78 4.14
CA ALA A 432 -4.28 -7.48 3.53
C ALA A 432 -5.76 -7.09 3.65
N SER A 433 -6.68 -8.07 3.59
CA SER A 433 -8.11 -7.81 3.80
C SER A 433 -8.39 -7.29 5.19
N MET A 434 -7.91 -8.00 6.22
CA MET A 434 -8.06 -7.59 7.61
C MET A 434 -7.46 -6.20 7.84
N TYR A 435 -6.28 -5.95 7.29
CA TYR A 435 -5.64 -4.65 7.37
C TYR A 435 -6.45 -3.54 6.69
N SER A 436 -7.05 -3.82 5.54
CA SER A 436 -7.84 -2.81 4.81
C SER A 436 -9.12 -2.44 5.53
N ALA A 437 -9.81 -3.40 6.18
CA ALA A 437 -10.94 -3.08 7.05
C ALA A 437 -10.52 -2.12 8.17
N MET A 438 -9.40 -2.39 8.82
CA MET A 438 -8.87 -1.54 9.88
C MET A 438 -8.62 -0.09 9.41
N LEU A 439 -8.05 0.09 8.22
CA LEU A 439 -7.84 1.41 7.63
C LEU A 439 -9.16 2.10 7.27
N LEU A 440 -10.10 1.36 6.70
CA LEU A 440 -11.41 1.86 6.29
C LEU A 440 -12.31 2.22 7.47
N THR A 441 -12.10 1.63 8.65
CA THR A 441 -12.84 1.97 9.87
C THR A 441 -12.08 2.95 10.77
N GLY A 442 -11.02 3.60 10.28
CA GLY A 442 -10.29 4.61 11.07
C GLY A 442 -9.59 4.04 12.31
N TRP A 443 -9.24 2.75 12.29
CA TRP A 443 -8.68 2.02 13.43
C TRP A 443 -9.59 2.01 14.67
N SER A 444 -10.89 2.30 14.55
CA SER A 444 -11.84 2.05 15.65
C SER A 444 -12.40 0.63 15.52
N THR A 445 -12.24 -0.18 16.57
CA THR A 445 -12.83 -1.53 16.66
C THR A 445 -13.94 -1.64 17.69
N SER A 446 -14.22 -0.57 18.43
CA SER A 446 -15.43 -0.50 19.26
C SER A 446 -16.47 0.34 18.57
N VAL A 447 -17.52 -0.37 18.18
CA VAL A 447 -18.87 0.13 18.03
C VAL A 447 -19.32 0.77 19.35
N GLY A 448 -19.05 2.07 19.51
CA GLY A 448 -19.43 2.82 20.71
C GLY A 448 -18.59 4.08 20.92
N GLU A 449 -19.26 5.23 20.77
CA GLU A 449 -18.96 6.56 21.33
C GLU A 449 -17.54 7.13 21.14
N SER A 450 -17.33 7.89 20.07
CA SER A 450 -17.33 9.37 20.12
C SER A 450 -16.77 9.92 18.81
N GLY A 451 -17.56 10.74 18.12
CA GLY A 451 -17.23 11.36 16.83
C GLY A 451 -16.21 12.49 16.93
N LYS A 452 -15.03 12.23 17.49
CA LYS A 452 -13.84 13.06 17.25
C LYS A 452 -13.08 12.47 16.07
N LEU A 453 -13.15 13.16 14.92
CA LEU A 453 -12.33 12.88 13.75
C LEU A 453 -10.85 12.70 14.17
N VAL A 454 -10.37 11.47 14.15
CA VAL A 454 -9.00 11.09 14.58
C VAL A 454 -7.93 11.86 13.81
N ASP A 455 -8.25 12.31 12.59
CA ASP A 455 -7.36 13.03 11.69
C ASP A 455 -7.16 14.52 12.00
N VAL A 456 -7.88 15.09 12.99
CA VAL A 456 -7.82 16.54 13.31
C VAL A 456 -7.18 16.77 14.67
N GLY A 457 -6.12 17.57 14.69
CA GLY A 457 -5.41 17.99 15.89
C GLY A 457 -3.89 17.96 15.72
N TRP A 458 -3.17 18.67 16.60
CA TRP A 458 -1.70 18.74 16.59
C TRP A 458 -0.97 17.39 16.52
N PRO A 459 -1.43 16.30 17.16
CA PRO A 459 -0.80 14.99 16.99
C PRO A 459 -0.82 14.49 15.53
N SER A 460 -1.94 14.67 14.82
CA SER A 460 -2.07 14.31 13.40
C SER A 460 -1.14 15.16 12.52
N VAL A 461 -1.03 16.47 12.82
CA VAL A 461 -0.09 17.38 12.16
C VAL A 461 1.35 16.84 12.29
N TRP A 462 1.81 16.59 13.51
CA TRP A 462 3.18 16.14 13.76
C TRP A 462 3.47 14.76 13.17
N VAL A 463 2.53 13.82 13.21
CA VAL A 463 2.69 12.51 12.57
C VAL A 463 2.98 12.67 11.07
N ARG A 464 2.24 13.54 10.36
CA ARG A 464 2.41 13.77 8.92
C ARG A 464 3.71 14.54 8.62
N ILE A 465 4.05 15.55 9.42
CA ILE A 465 5.30 16.32 9.27
C ILE A 465 6.54 15.45 9.52
N LEU A 466 6.56 14.69 10.63
CA LEU A 466 7.65 13.77 10.95
C LEU A 466 7.77 12.65 9.91
N THR A 467 6.65 12.16 9.37
CA THR A 467 6.66 11.22 8.24
C THR A 467 7.33 11.86 7.01
N GLY A 468 7.02 13.13 6.71
CA GLY A 468 7.69 13.88 5.64
C GLY A 468 9.19 13.99 5.83
N TRP A 469 9.66 14.22 7.06
CA TRP A 469 11.09 14.29 7.38
C TRP A 469 11.77 12.92 7.33
N ALA A 470 11.10 11.88 7.82
CA ALA A 470 11.57 10.51 7.70
C ALA A 470 11.69 10.09 6.22
N THR A 471 10.72 10.50 5.39
CA THR A 471 10.75 10.30 3.93
C THR A 471 11.98 10.95 3.31
N ALA A 472 12.24 12.21 3.66
CA ALA A 472 13.40 12.94 3.19
C ALA A 472 14.71 12.26 3.59
N GLY A 473 14.81 11.83 4.85
CA GLY A 473 15.96 11.09 5.36
C GLY A 473 16.17 9.76 4.63
N LEU A 474 15.11 8.97 4.45
CA LEU A 474 15.17 7.68 3.74
C LEU A 474 15.58 7.84 2.28
N TYR A 475 15.07 8.87 1.60
CA TYR A 475 15.43 9.16 0.20
C TYR A 475 16.86 9.67 0.06
N ILE A 476 17.33 10.58 0.93
CA ILE A 476 18.73 11.02 0.90
C ILE A 476 19.64 9.81 1.19
N TRP A 477 19.26 9.00 2.17
CA TRP A 477 20.02 7.81 2.54
C TRP A 477 20.05 6.78 1.41
N SER A 478 18.99 6.62 0.62
CA SER A 478 18.98 5.70 -0.54
C SER A 478 20.01 6.07 -1.60
N LEU A 479 20.31 7.36 -1.76
CA LEU A 479 21.31 7.87 -2.69
C LEU A 479 22.73 7.86 -2.09
N VAL A 480 22.87 8.14 -0.80
CA VAL A 480 24.17 8.30 -0.12
C VAL A 480 24.76 6.98 0.35
N ALA A 481 23.95 6.01 0.79
CA ALA A 481 24.43 4.75 1.35
C ALA A 481 25.33 3.93 0.40
N PRO A 482 25.02 3.80 -0.91
CA PRO A 482 25.91 3.12 -1.86
C PRO A 482 27.31 3.75 -1.97
N ILE A 483 27.42 5.05 -1.70
CA ILE A 483 28.69 5.80 -1.81
C ILE A 483 29.52 5.65 -0.54
N LEU A 484 28.87 5.59 0.63
CA LEU A 484 29.55 5.45 1.91
C LEU A 484 30.02 4.02 2.20
N PHE A 485 29.34 2.99 1.65
CA PHE A 485 29.66 1.58 1.91
C PHE A 485 29.80 0.76 0.61
N PRO A 486 30.77 1.06 -0.26
CA PRO A 486 30.88 0.44 -1.59
C PRO A 486 31.04 -1.09 -1.58
N ASP A 487 31.50 -1.67 -0.46
CA ASP A 487 31.73 -3.12 -0.31
C ASP A 487 30.45 -3.91 0.07
N ARG A 488 29.28 -3.25 0.16
CA ARG A 488 27.99 -3.92 0.40
C ARG A 488 27.19 -4.05 -0.90
N GLU A 489 26.63 -5.24 -1.15
CA GLU A 489 25.65 -5.40 -2.22
C GLU A 489 24.38 -4.64 -1.86
N PHE A 490 24.04 -3.64 -2.69
CA PHE A 490 22.82 -2.84 -2.55
C PHE A 490 21.75 -3.18 -3.60
#